data_AF-A0A6S7DB84-F1
#
_entry.id   AF-A0A6S7DB84-F1
#
_cell.length_a   1.000
_cell.length_b   1.000
_cell.length_c   1.000
_cell.angle_alpha   90.00
_cell.angle_beta   90.00
_cell.angle_gamma   90.00
#
_symmetry.space_group_name_H-M   'P 1'
#
loop_
_entity.id
_entity.type
_entity.pdbx_description
1 polymer ?
#
loop_
_entity_poly.entity_id
_entity_poly.type
_entity_poly.pdbx_seq_one_letter_code
_entity_poly.pdbx_strand_id
1 'polypeptide(L)' 'MPREFRAESWSSNETLCRLSQVISNAADVAAPLISQHHIRLTVEHPIGDPYVDCDPVRFAQMVDNLLHNACKFTPSGG' A
#
# COMPACT_ATOMS: atom_id res chain seq x y z
N MET A 1 12.02 15.16 13.19
CA MET A 1 12.67 13.99 13.83
C MET A 1 12.57 12.82 12.87
N PRO A 2 13.65 12.35 12.22
CA PRO A 2 13.59 11.12 11.45
C PRO A 2 13.50 9.95 12.43
N ARG A 3 12.50 9.09 12.23
CA ARG A 3 12.24 7.92 13.07
C ARG A 3 13.36 6.90 12.79
N GLU A 4 14.11 6.52 13.82
CA GLU A 4 15.20 5.55 13.73
C GLU A 4 14.71 4.23 13.12
N PHE A 5 15.27 3.84 11.97
CA PHE A 5 15.06 2.51 11.40
C PHE A 5 15.82 1.49 12.26
N ARG A 6 15.16 0.96 13.30
CA ARG A 6 15.65 -0.21 14.05
C ARG A 6 15.39 -1.45 13.21
N ALA A 7 16.46 -2.06 12.70
CA ALA A 7 16.41 -3.37 12.08
C ALA A 7 16.22 -4.45 13.17
N GLU A 8 15.01 -4.54 13.73
CA GLU A 8 14.64 -5.65 14.59
C GLU A 8 14.40 -6.88 13.69
N SER A 9 15.07 -7.99 14.00
CA SER A 9 15.01 -9.32 13.37
C SER A 9 13.93 -9.50 12.29
N TRP A 10 14.28 -9.21 11.03
CA TRP A 10 13.35 -9.29 9.90
C TRP A 10 13.14 -10.76 9.49
N SER A 11 12.10 -11.43 10.02
CA SER A 11 11.57 -12.63 9.39
C SER A 11 10.60 -12.24 8.27
N SER A 12 11.04 -12.23 7.01
CA SER A 12 10.14 -12.06 5.86
C SER A 12 9.45 -13.38 5.53
N ASN A 13 8.15 -13.36 5.25
CA ASN A 13 7.43 -14.52 4.75
C ASN A 13 7.17 -14.36 3.24
N GLU A 14 8.21 -14.59 2.44
CA GLU A 14 8.15 -14.44 0.99
C GLU A 14 7.30 -15.54 0.36
N THR A 15 6.39 -15.15 -0.53
CA THR A 15 5.53 -16.06 -1.27
C THR A 15 5.17 -15.46 -2.62
N LEU A 16 4.86 -16.35 -3.57
CA LEU A 16 4.40 -15.95 -4.89
C LEU A 16 2.94 -15.50 -4.82
N CYS A 17 2.68 -14.22 -5.08
CA CYS A 17 1.34 -13.64 -5.04
C CYS A 17 1.06 -12.78 -6.28
N ARG A 18 -0.22 -12.58 -6.60
CA ARG A 18 -0.62 -11.67 -7.68
C ARG A 18 -0.45 -10.23 -7.21
N LEU A 19 0.18 -9.40 -8.04
CA LEU A 19 0.37 -7.98 -7.73
C LEU A 19 -0.97 -7.27 -7.49
N SER A 20 -1.98 -7.53 -8.33
CA SER A 20 -3.31 -6.94 -8.16
C SER A 20 -3.90 -7.21 -6.78
N GLN A 21 -3.81 -8.45 -6.30
CA GLN A 21 -4.38 -8.85 -5.02
C GLN A 21 -3.75 -8.08 -3.85
N VAL A 22 -2.42 -7.90 -3.85
CA VAL A 22 -1.72 -7.16 -2.79
C VAL A 22 -2.13 -5.68 -2.81
N ILE A 23 -2.20 -5.07 -4.00
CA ILE A 23 -2.59 -3.66 -4.16
C ILE A 23 -4.06 -3.44 -3.79
N SER A 24 -4.97 -4.33 -4.21
CA SER A 24 -6.39 -4.25 -3.85
C SER A 24 -6.60 -4.34 -2.35
N ASN A 25 -5.94 -5.27 -1.67
CA ASN A 25 -6.02 -5.39 -0.22
C ASN A 25 -5.57 -4.10 0.50
N ALA A 26 -4.48 -3.48 0.03
CA ALA A 26 -4.02 -2.22 0.62
C ALA A 26 -4.99 -1.07 0.32
N ALA A 27 -5.57 -1.01 -0.88
CA ALA A 27 -6.55 -0.01 -1.26
C ALA A 27 -7.85 -0.13 -0.43
N ASP A 28 -8.33 -1.34 -0.17
CA ASP A 28 -9.52 -1.60 0.66
C ASP A 28 -9.33 -1.13 2.10
N VAL A 29 -8.13 -1.34 2.67
CA VAL A 29 -7.77 -0.85 4.01
C VAL A 29 -7.75 0.68 4.06
N ALA A 30 -7.26 1.33 3.00
CA ALA A 30 -7.17 2.79 2.92
C ALA A 30 -8.49 3.49 2.53
N ALA A 31 -9.48 2.75 2.01
CA ALA A 31 -10.72 3.31 1.47
C ALA A 31 -11.49 4.25 2.45
N PRO A 32 -11.59 3.95 3.76
CA PRO A 32 -12.24 4.85 4.71
C PRO A 32 -11.51 6.20 4.83
N LEU A 33 -10.17 6.18 4.90
CA LEU A 33 -9.35 7.39 5.02
C LEU A 33 -9.44 8.26 3.76
N ILE A 34 -9.33 7.61 2.59
CA ILE A 34 -9.46 8.27 1.29
C ILE A 34 -10.83 8.97 1.16
N SER A 35 -11.89 8.28 1.57
CA SER A 35 -13.26 8.81 1.54
C SER A 35 -13.43 10.01 2.48
N GLN A 36 -12.87 9.94 3.70
CA GLN A 36 -12.88 11.03 4.68
C GLN A 36 -12.16 12.28 4.17
N HIS A 37 -11.08 12.10 3.41
CA HIS A 37 -10.31 13.20 2.82
C HIS A 37 -10.87 13.72 1.48
N HIS A 38 -11.93 13.08 0.96
CA HIS A 38 -12.52 13.38 -0.35
C HIS A 38 -11.49 13.31 -1.48
N ILE A 39 -10.67 12.27 -1.46
CA ILE A 39 -9.66 12.00 -2.47
C ILE A 39 -10.15 10.91 -3.41
N ARG A 40 -9.88 11.05 -4.72
CA ARG A 40 -10.09 10.00 -5.71
C ARG A 40 -8.87 9.08 -5.82
N LEU A 41 -9.01 7.82 -5.42
CA LEU A 41 -8.01 6.79 -5.69
C LEU A 41 -8.29 6.13 -7.05
N THR A 42 -7.28 6.06 -7.91
CA THR A 42 -7.30 5.27 -9.15
C THR A 42 -6.20 4.21 -9.07
N VAL A 43 -6.54 2.96 -9.37
CA VAL A 43 -5.60 1.84 -9.40
C VAL A 43 -5.51 1.32 -10.83
N GLU A 44 -4.32 1.36 -11.40
CA GLU A 44 -4.02 0.85 -12.73
C GLU A 44 -3.05 -0.33 -12.62
N HIS A 45 -3.39 -1.44 -13.27
CA HIS A 45 -2.56 -2.64 -13.27
C HIS A 45 -1.93 -2.88 -14.64
N PRO A 46 -0.68 -3.40 -14.69
CA PRO A 46 -0.08 -3.82 -15.94
C PRO A 46 -0.89 -4.96 -16.58
N ILE A 47 -0.94 -4.96 -17.92
CA ILE A 47 -1.56 -6.04 -18.69
C ILE A 47 -0.87 -7.36 -18.31
N GLY A 48 -1.68 -8.35 -17.93
CA GLY A 48 -1.22 -9.69 -17.59
C GLY A 48 -1.20 -10.01 -16.09
N ASP A 49 -1.36 -9.01 -15.20
CA ASP A 49 -1.43 -9.20 -13.74
C ASP A 49 -0.32 -10.13 -13.19
N PRO A 50 0.93 -9.65 -13.13
CA PRO A 50 2.07 -10.50 -12.86
C PRO A 50 2.05 -11.05 -11.44
N TYR A 51 2.65 -12.24 -11.30
CA TYR A 51 3.04 -12.76 -9.99
C TYR A 51 4.35 -12.14 -9.54
N VAL A 52 4.45 -11.82 -8.25
CA VAL A 52 5.63 -11.29 -7.60
C VAL A 52 6.00 -12.18 -6.42
N ASP A 53 7.30 -12.38 -6.21
CA ASP A 53 7.82 -13.04 -5.00
C ASP A 53 8.07 -11.96 -3.95
N CYS A 54 7.22 -11.91 -2.93
CA CYS A 54 7.32 -10.90 -1.88
C CYS A 54 6.64 -11.35 -0.58
N ASP A 55 6.88 -10.64 0.51
CA ASP A 55 6.06 -10.73 1.72
C ASP A 55 4.79 -9.87 1.53
N PRO A 56 3.60 -10.47 1.33
CA PRO A 56 2.40 -9.73 0.97
C PRO A 56 1.92 -8.80 2.10
N VAL A 57 2.20 -9.15 3.37
CA VAL A 57 1.82 -8.34 4.53
C VAL A 57 2.69 -7.09 4.56
N ARG A 58 4.00 -7.25 4.42
CA ARG A 58 4.93 -6.12 4.40
C ARG A 58 4.75 -5.24 3.17
N PHE A 59 4.47 -5.84 2.01
CA PHE A 59 4.17 -5.08 0.79
C PHE A 59 2.90 -4.25 1.00
N ALA A 60 1.80 -4.84 1.48
CA ALA A 60 0.57 -4.10 1.76
C ALA A 60 0.81 -2.96 2.76
N GLN A 61 1.60 -3.17 3.81
CA GLN A 61 2.01 -2.12 4.75
C GLN A 61 2.81 -0.99 4.08
N MET A 62 3.72 -1.32 3.15
CA MET A 62 4.44 -0.31 2.38
C MET A 62 3.46 0.56 1.58
N VAL A 63 2.49 -0.06 0.90
CA VAL A 63 1.48 0.65 0.11
C VAL A 63 0.57 1.50 1.01
N ASP A 64 0.13 0.97 2.15
CA ASP A 64 -0.68 1.69 3.13
C ASP A 64 0.02 2.95 3.63
N ASN A 65 1.32 2.86 3.94
CA ASN A 65 2.12 4.03 4.32
C ASN A 65 2.14 5.11 3.22
N LEU A 66 2.22 4.70 1.95
CA LEU A 66 2.18 5.63 0.83
C LEU A 66 0.79 6.26 0.67
N LEU A 67 -0.28 5.49 0.79
CA LEU A 67 -1.66 5.98 0.68
C LEU A 67 -2.01 6.92 1.85
N HIS A 68 -1.59 6.60 3.07
CA HIS A 68 -1.75 7.49 4.22
C HIS A 68 -1.00 8.81 4.03
N ASN A 69 0.22 8.76 3.49
CA ASN A 69 0.96 9.97 3.11
C ASN A 69 0.22 10.76 2.02
N ALA A 70 -0.30 10.09 1.00
CA ALA A 70 -1.10 10.74 -0.04
C ALA A 70 -2.33 11.45 0.56
N CYS A 71 -3.04 10.82 1.48
CA CYS A 71 -4.18 11.43 2.18
C CYS A 71 -3.78 12.66 3.00
N LYS A 72 -2.63 12.60 3.66
CA LYS A 72 -2.11 13.70 4.47
C LYS A 72 -1.70 14.92 3.65
N PHE A 73 -1.13 14.70 2.46
CA PHE A 73 -0.50 15.77 1.67
C PHE A 73 -1.31 16.22 0.46
N THR A 74 -2.36 15.50 0.08
CA THR A 74 -3.29 15.93 -0.98
C THR A 74 -4.37 16.83 -0.38
N PRO A 75 -4.57 18.06 -0.89
CA PRO A 75 -5.67 18.91 -0.47
C PRO A 75 -7.04 18.25 -0.71
N SER A 76 -8.06 18.67 0.06
CA SER A 76 -9.42 18.15 -0.08
C SER A 76 -9.97 18.40 -1.50
N GLY A 77 -10.58 17.38 -2.09
CA GLY A 77 -11.10 17.42 -3.47
C GLY A 77 -10.12 16.95 -4.55
N GLY A 78 -8.97 16.39 -4.16
CA GLY A 78 -7.99 15.77 -5.04
C GLY A 78 -8.47 14.52 -5.78
#